data_AF-A0A3M7DKR1-F1
#
_entry.id   AF-A0A3M7DKR1-F1
#
_cell.length_a   1.000
_cell.length_b   1.000
_cell.length_c   1.000
_cell.angle_alpha   90.00
_cell.angle_beta   90.00
_cell.angle_gamma   90.00
#
_symmetry.space_group_name_H-M   'P 1'
#
loop_
_entity.id
_entity.type
_entity.pdbx_description
1 polymer ?
#
loop_
_entity_poly.entity_id
_entity_poly.type
_entity_poly.pdbx_seq_one_letter_code
_entity_poly.pdbx_strand_id
1 'polypeptide(L)'
;DFSSEVTAALRVTDGALVVVDTIEGVCVQTETVLRQALGERIKPVVVINKVDRALLELQLSKEDLFQNFSRVIESVNVVIATYFDKVLGDVQVMPDRGTVAFGSGLHGWAFTLRQFAGRYAKKFGVDKNKMMERLWGDNFFNPHTKKWTKNGTHEGKQLERAFNQFCLDPIFRIFDSIMNFKKDDTAKILEKLEVKLQGDERDLEGKQLLKVVMRKFLPAADALMEMMILHLPSPITAQKYRMETLYEGPPDDECAIGIRDCDHKGPLMIYVSKMVPTSDKGRFYAFGRVFSGTARSGIKVRIQGPNFIPGKKEDLFIKSIQRTILMMGRYTEPIEDVPSGNILGLVGIDQFLLKSGTLTTSETAHNMRVMKFSVSPVVQRSVEVKNANDLPKLVEGLKRLSKSDPCVLTYINESGEHVVAGAGELHLEICLKDLEEDHAG
;
A
#
# COMPACT_ATOMS: atom_id res chain seq x y z
N ASP A 1 -6.48 -8.95 -13.36
CA ASP A 1 -7.61 -8.17 -13.91
C ASP A 1 -7.48 -6.65 -13.68
N PHE A 2 -7.02 -6.16 -12.52
CA PHE A 2 -6.87 -4.70 -12.24
C PHE A 2 -5.41 -4.18 -12.21
N SER A 3 -4.52 -4.72 -13.05
CA SER A 3 -3.08 -4.41 -12.98
C SER A 3 -2.73 -2.95 -13.34
N SER A 4 -3.54 -2.29 -14.17
CA SER A 4 -3.31 -0.88 -14.54
C SER A 4 -3.61 0.07 -13.39
N GLU A 5 -4.71 -0.14 -12.67
CA GLU A 5 -5.06 0.65 -11.49
C GLU A 5 -3.99 0.53 -10.42
N VAL A 6 -3.47 -0.69 -10.21
CA VAL A 6 -2.35 -0.94 -9.31
C VAL A 6 -1.14 -0.13 -9.73
N THR A 7 -0.75 -0.16 -11.01
CA THR A 7 0.41 0.58 -11.52
C THR A 7 0.25 2.10 -11.34
N ALA A 8 -0.95 2.64 -11.62
CA ALA A 8 -1.27 4.05 -11.44
C ALA A 8 -1.15 4.49 -9.98
N ALA A 9 -1.61 3.65 -9.05
CA ALA A 9 -1.51 3.89 -7.62
C ALA A 9 -0.07 3.78 -7.11
N LEU A 10 0.69 2.78 -7.56
CA LEU A 10 2.09 2.58 -7.18
C LEU A 10 2.96 3.77 -7.60
N ARG A 11 2.70 4.38 -8.76
CA ARG A 11 3.54 5.49 -9.24
C ARG A 11 3.52 6.70 -8.30
N VAL A 12 2.39 6.97 -7.63
CA VAL A 12 2.27 8.10 -6.69
C VAL A 12 2.69 7.76 -5.25
N THR A 13 2.98 6.49 -4.93
CA THR A 13 3.43 6.04 -3.61
C THR A 13 4.93 5.78 -3.56
N ASP A 14 5.54 5.95 -2.39
CA ASP A 14 6.98 5.71 -2.17
C ASP A 14 7.28 4.46 -1.33
N GLY A 15 6.26 3.95 -0.64
CA GLY A 15 6.32 2.79 0.23
C GLY A 15 5.10 1.89 0.05
N ALA A 16 5.27 0.60 0.35
CA ALA A 16 4.20 -0.38 0.28
C ALA A 16 4.12 -1.20 1.57
N LEU A 17 2.92 -1.34 2.12
CA LEU A 17 2.62 -2.31 3.17
C LEU A 17 2.09 -3.60 2.51
N VAL A 18 2.94 -4.61 2.47
CA VAL A 18 2.64 -5.92 1.87
C VAL A 18 1.99 -6.81 2.91
N VAL A 19 0.76 -7.24 2.64
CA VAL A 19 0.02 -8.16 3.52
C VAL A 19 0.18 -9.58 3.00
N VAL A 20 0.63 -10.49 3.85
CA VAL A 20 0.88 -11.90 3.52
C VAL A 20 0.11 -12.78 4.48
N ASP A 21 -0.49 -13.85 4.00
CA ASP A 21 -1.24 -14.78 4.85
C ASP A 21 -0.28 -15.69 5.62
N THR A 22 -0.58 -15.98 6.89
CA THR A 22 0.23 -16.89 7.71
C THR A 22 0.25 -18.30 7.11
N ILE A 23 -0.87 -18.80 6.60
CA ILE A 23 -1.04 -20.19 6.16
C ILE A 23 -0.74 -20.32 4.68
N GLU A 24 -1.34 -19.46 3.86
CA GLU A 24 -1.21 -19.52 2.39
C GLU A 24 0.13 -18.94 1.90
N GLY A 25 0.78 -18.10 2.71
CA GLY A 25 2.03 -17.44 2.35
C GLY A 25 1.85 -16.41 1.24
N VAL A 26 2.82 -16.34 0.33
CA VAL A 26 2.84 -15.37 -0.78
C VAL A 26 2.04 -15.93 -1.96
N CYS A 27 0.86 -15.36 -2.20
CA CYS A 27 0.05 -15.71 -3.37
C CYS A 27 0.63 -15.08 -4.66
N VAL A 28 0.33 -15.68 -5.81
CA VAL A 28 0.77 -15.22 -7.15
C VAL A 28 0.39 -13.75 -7.43
N GLN A 29 -0.78 -13.32 -6.97
CA GLN A 29 -1.21 -11.92 -7.12
C GLN A 29 -0.34 -10.97 -6.28
N THR A 30 -0.04 -11.33 -5.02
CA THR A 30 0.83 -10.54 -4.13
C THR A 30 2.23 -10.44 -4.72
N GLU A 31 2.78 -11.53 -5.24
CA GLU A 31 4.07 -11.55 -5.92
C GLU A 31 4.08 -10.63 -7.15
N THR A 32 3.04 -10.70 -7.99
CA THR A 32 2.93 -9.89 -9.21
C THR A 32 2.88 -8.39 -8.88
N VAL A 33 2.11 -8.00 -7.86
CA VAL A 33 2.01 -6.60 -7.42
C VAL A 33 3.31 -6.14 -6.75
N LEU A 34 3.94 -7.00 -5.93
CA LEU A 34 5.23 -6.71 -5.29
C LEU A 34 6.32 -6.48 -6.34
N ARG A 35 6.36 -7.29 -7.40
CA ARG A 35 7.25 -7.09 -8.54
C ARG A 35 7.06 -5.72 -9.19
N GLN A 36 5.81 -5.33 -9.44
CA GLN A 36 5.50 -4.01 -10.02
C GLN A 36 5.96 -2.88 -9.09
N ALA A 37 5.73 -3.03 -7.79
CA ALA A 37 6.16 -2.05 -6.80
C ALA A 37 7.69 -1.89 -6.77
N LEU A 38 8.44 -3.00 -6.80
CA LEU A 38 9.90 -2.97 -6.86
C LEU A 38 10.42 -2.33 -8.15
N GLY A 39 9.76 -2.56 -9.29
CA GLY A 39 10.09 -1.89 -10.55
C GLY A 39 9.90 -0.37 -10.52
N GLU A 40 8.96 0.12 -9.72
CA GLU A 40 8.75 1.56 -9.45
C GLU A 40 9.65 2.10 -8.32
N ARG A 41 10.62 1.29 -7.88
CA ARG A 41 11.54 1.53 -6.77
C ARG A 41 10.85 1.79 -5.42
N ILE A 42 9.72 1.14 -5.16
CA ILE A 42 8.96 1.29 -3.92
C ILE A 42 9.52 0.37 -2.85
N LYS A 43 9.70 0.90 -1.64
CA LYS A 43 10.22 0.12 -0.51
C LYS A 43 9.10 -0.67 0.18
N PRO A 44 9.21 -2.00 0.31
CA PRO A 44 8.21 -2.80 1.00
C PRO A 44 8.46 -2.86 2.52
N VAL A 45 7.38 -2.97 3.29
CA VAL A 45 7.34 -3.52 4.64
C VAL A 45 6.28 -4.61 4.67
N VAL A 46 6.43 -5.63 5.53
CA VAL A 46 5.53 -6.81 5.51
C VAL A 46 4.71 -6.89 6.79
N VAL A 47 3.45 -7.29 6.64
CA VAL A 47 2.64 -7.79 7.76
C VAL A 47 2.17 -9.21 7.44
N ILE A 48 2.52 -10.15 8.32
CA ILE A 48 1.98 -11.50 8.29
C ILE A 48 0.65 -11.48 9.04
N ASN A 49 -0.44 -11.65 8.29
CA ASN A 49 -1.81 -11.54 8.74
C ASN A 49 -2.45 -12.94 8.94
N LYS A 50 -3.62 -12.95 9.57
CA LYS A 50 -4.40 -14.15 9.91
C LYS A 50 -3.66 -15.13 10.83
N VAL A 51 -2.81 -14.63 11.72
CA VAL A 51 -2.14 -15.45 12.74
C VAL A 51 -3.15 -16.16 13.66
N ASP A 52 -4.35 -15.58 13.85
CA ASP A 52 -5.44 -16.18 14.61
C ASP A 52 -5.88 -17.54 14.06
N ARG A 53 -5.83 -17.76 12.74
CA ARG A 53 -6.18 -19.06 12.14
C ARG A 53 -5.18 -20.14 12.52
N ALA A 54 -3.88 -19.80 12.52
CA ALA A 54 -2.84 -20.72 12.94
C ALA A 54 -2.97 -21.13 14.42
N LEU A 55 -3.44 -20.22 15.26
CA LEU A 55 -3.64 -20.45 16.70
C LEU A 55 -4.94 -21.21 17.01
N LEU A 56 -6.05 -20.85 16.36
CA LEU A 56 -7.38 -21.35 16.69
C LEU A 56 -7.82 -22.54 15.84
N GLU A 57 -7.52 -22.54 14.54
CA GLU A 57 -7.96 -23.59 13.60
C GLU A 57 -6.94 -24.72 13.56
N LEU A 58 -5.66 -24.39 13.33
CA LEU A 58 -4.59 -25.38 13.16
C LEU A 58 -3.92 -25.79 14.47
N GLN A 59 -4.10 -25.02 15.54
CA GLN A 59 -3.50 -25.24 16.86
C GLN A 59 -1.99 -25.52 16.79
N LEU A 60 -1.27 -24.77 15.95
CA LEU A 60 0.17 -24.98 15.74
C LEU A 60 0.96 -24.74 17.04
N SER A 61 2.06 -25.48 17.20
CA SER A 61 3.00 -25.21 18.28
C SER A 61 3.74 -23.88 18.06
N LYS A 62 4.34 -23.33 19.12
CA LYS A 62 5.12 -22.08 19.03
C LYS A 62 6.28 -22.20 18.03
N GLU A 63 6.96 -23.34 17.99
CA GLU A 63 8.07 -23.56 17.06
C GLU A 63 7.58 -23.72 15.63
N ASP A 64 6.50 -24.46 15.39
CA ASP A 64 5.94 -24.62 14.04
C ASP A 64 5.47 -23.27 13.48
N LEU A 65 4.86 -22.43 14.32
CA LEU A 65 4.43 -21.09 13.94
C LEU A 65 5.64 -20.20 13.59
N PHE A 66 6.72 -20.26 14.37
CA PHE A 66 7.96 -19.54 14.09
C PHE A 66 8.63 -20.00 12.78
N GLN A 67 8.72 -21.31 12.55
CA GLN A 67 9.26 -21.87 11.30
C GLN A 67 8.39 -21.46 10.12
N ASN A 68 7.07 -21.43 10.30
CA ASN A 68 6.15 -20.96 9.27
C ASN A 68 6.36 -19.48 8.94
N PHE A 69 6.47 -18.61 9.95
CA PHE A 69 6.82 -17.20 9.72
C PHE A 69 8.14 -17.04 8.99
N SER A 70 9.16 -17.81 9.36
CA SER A 70 10.48 -17.77 8.72
C SER A 70 10.40 -18.13 7.24
N ARG A 71 9.67 -19.20 6.89
CA ARG A 71 9.44 -19.60 5.48
C ARG A 71 8.68 -18.55 4.69
N VAL A 72 7.67 -17.91 5.29
CA VAL A 72 6.90 -16.84 4.64
C VAL A 72 7.78 -15.63 4.36
N ILE A 73 8.60 -15.21 5.33
CA ILE A 73 9.54 -14.09 5.18
C ILE A 73 10.59 -14.40 4.11
N GLU A 74 11.15 -15.61 4.13
CA GLU A 74 12.09 -16.08 3.11
C GLU A 74 11.47 -16.03 1.71
N SER A 75 10.23 -16.52 1.57
CA SER A 75 9.50 -16.47 0.30
C SER A 75 9.35 -15.04 -0.24
N VAL A 76 9.02 -14.08 0.64
CA VAL A 76 8.97 -12.66 0.25
C VAL A 76 10.35 -12.13 -0.15
N ASN A 77 11.39 -12.46 0.62
CA ASN A 77 12.75 -12.00 0.34
C ASN A 77 13.32 -12.60 -0.93
N VAL A 78 12.94 -13.81 -1.32
CA VAL A 78 13.30 -14.40 -2.63
C VAL A 78 12.74 -13.55 -3.76
N VAL A 79 11.47 -13.14 -3.68
CA VAL A 79 10.87 -12.22 -4.68
C VAL A 79 11.62 -10.89 -4.69
N ILE A 80 11.89 -10.29 -3.53
CA ILE A 80 12.60 -9.01 -3.43
C ILE A 80 14.02 -9.11 -4.03
N ALA A 81 14.77 -10.16 -3.69
CA ALA A 81 16.13 -10.38 -4.17
C ALA A 81 16.18 -10.62 -5.68
N THR A 82 15.15 -11.24 -6.25
CA THR A 82 15.06 -11.50 -7.70
C THR A 82 14.93 -10.21 -8.51
N TYR A 83 14.27 -9.18 -7.95
CA TYR A 83 14.08 -7.88 -8.59
C TYR A 83 14.97 -6.79 -7.99
N PHE A 84 16.23 -7.14 -7.69
CA PHE A 84 17.20 -6.22 -7.11
C PHE A 84 17.53 -5.05 -8.03
N ASP A 85 17.40 -3.82 -7.51
CA ASP A 85 17.92 -2.61 -8.13
C ASP A 85 19.14 -2.11 -7.33
N LYS A 86 20.28 -1.93 -8.03
CA LYS A 86 21.53 -1.46 -7.43
C LYS A 86 21.40 -0.12 -6.72
N VAL A 87 20.50 0.76 -7.18
CA VAL A 87 20.30 2.10 -6.62
C VAL A 87 19.56 2.01 -5.27
N LEU A 88 18.62 1.08 -5.14
CA LEU A 88 17.87 0.86 -3.90
C LEU A 88 18.69 0.13 -2.84
N GLY A 89 19.64 -0.72 -3.26
CA GLY A 89 20.40 -1.56 -2.35
C GLY A 89 19.56 -2.66 -1.72
N ASP A 90 19.93 -3.07 -0.50
CA ASP A 90 19.20 -4.13 0.23
C ASP A 90 17.87 -3.61 0.78
N VAL A 91 16.78 -4.02 0.12
CA VAL A 91 15.40 -3.75 0.52
C VAL A 91 14.69 -4.99 1.07
N GLN A 92 15.44 -6.05 1.44
CA GLN A 92 14.87 -7.23 2.08
C GLN A 92 14.25 -6.89 3.44
N VAL A 93 13.20 -7.63 3.79
CA VAL A 93 12.46 -7.46 5.03
C VAL A 93 12.93 -8.46 6.07
N MET A 94 13.13 -7.99 7.29
CA MET A 94 13.62 -8.82 8.39
C MET A 94 12.96 -8.39 9.70
N PRO A 95 12.47 -9.34 10.53
CA PRO A 95 11.81 -9.00 11.79
C PRO A 95 12.71 -8.29 12.79
N ASP A 96 13.99 -8.68 12.86
CA ASP A 96 15.00 -8.08 13.74
C ASP A 96 15.36 -6.63 13.36
N ARG A 97 15.07 -6.22 12.13
CA ARG A 97 15.16 -4.82 11.66
C ARG A 97 13.87 -4.04 11.85
N GLY A 98 12.77 -4.68 12.25
CA GLY A 98 11.47 -4.04 12.46
C GLY A 98 10.64 -3.84 11.19
N THR A 99 11.04 -4.37 10.04
CA THR A 99 10.31 -4.24 8.76
C THR A 99 9.23 -5.31 8.54
N VAL A 100 9.00 -6.15 9.56
CA VAL A 100 7.97 -7.20 9.57
C VAL A 100 7.12 -7.08 10.83
N ALA A 101 5.79 -7.10 10.65
CA ALA A 101 4.81 -7.23 11.71
C ALA A 101 4.07 -8.57 11.62
N PHE A 102 3.53 -9.03 12.76
CA PHE A 102 2.74 -10.25 12.88
C PHE A 102 1.41 -9.92 13.54
N GLY A 103 0.29 -10.42 13.02
CA GLY A 103 -0.99 -10.12 13.64
C GLY A 103 -2.23 -10.71 12.97
N SER A 104 -3.37 -10.19 13.40
CA SER A 104 -4.69 -10.52 12.90
C SER A 104 -5.50 -9.25 12.69
N GLY A 105 -5.81 -8.94 11.44
CA GLY A 105 -6.71 -7.86 11.08
C GLY A 105 -8.13 -8.06 11.63
N LEU A 106 -8.62 -9.30 11.67
CA LEU A 106 -9.96 -9.62 12.17
C LEU A 106 -10.11 -9.33 13.66
N HIS A 107 -9.08 -9.68 14.45
CA HIS A 107 -9.08 -9.43 15.89
C HIS A 107 -8.58 -8.02 16.24
N GLY A 108 -7.87 -7.35 15.33
CA GLY A 108 -7.40 -5.97 15.48
C GLY A 108 -6.14 -5.86 16.32
N TRP A 109 -5.28 -6.89 16.29
CA TRP A 109 -3.99 -6.86 16.97
C TRP A 109 -2.85 -7.17 16.00
N ALA A 110 -1.72 -6.51 16.20
CA ALA A 110 -0.47 -6.82 15.51
C ALA A 110 0.70 -6.33 16.34
N PHE A 111 1.88 -6.89 16.09
CA PHE A 111 3.10 -6.44 16.75
C PHE A 111 4.31 -6.50 15.83
N THR A 112 5.29 -5.65 16.16
CA THR A 112 6.67 -5.75 15.64
C THR A 112 7.59 -6.26 16.74
N LEU A 113 8.76 -6.80 16.39
CA LEU A 113 9.78 -7.09 17.40
C LEU A 113 10.27 -5.84 18.12
N ARG A 114 10.18 -4.68 17.46
CA ARG A 114 10.56 -3.39 18.03
C ARG A 114 9.71 -3.03 19.25
N GLN A 115 8.41 -3.33 19.23
CA GLN A 115 7.51 -3.11 20.36
C GLN A 115 7.89 -3.99 21.56
N PHE A 116 8.09 -5.30 21.33
CA PHE A 116 8.50 -6.23 22.39
C PHE A 116 9.89 -5.92 22.93
N ALA A 117 10.84 -5.57 22.04
CA ALA A 117 12.17 -5.12 22.45
C ALA A 117 12.09 -3.88 23.34
N GLY A 118 11.21 -2.92 23.05
CA GLY A 118 11.00 -1.76 23.93
C GLY A 118 10.51 -2.13 25.33
N ARG A 119 9.64 -3.15 25.44
CA ARG A 119 9.14 -3.65 26.73
C ARG A 119 10.22 -4.42 27.52
N TYR A 120 11.01 -5.23 26.83
CA TYR A 120 12.00 -6.09 27.48
C TYR A 120 13.37 -5.44 27.69
N ALA A 121 13.77 -4.48 26.85
CA ALA A 121 15.02 -3.72 26.99
C ALA A 121 15.16 -3.10 28.38
N LYS A 122 14.08 -2.47 28.88
CA LYS A 122 14.03 -1.90 30.23
C LYS A 122 14.16 -2.95 31.34
N LYS A 123 13.55 -4.14 31.14
CA LYS A 123 13.58 -5.25 32.12
C LYS A 123 14.93 -5.95 32.19
N PHE A 124 15.61 -6.11 31.05
CA PHE A 124 16.92 -6.78 30.97
C PHE A 124 18.10 -5.81 31.07
N GLY A 125 17.88 -4.50 31.05
CA GLY A 125 18.95 -3.50 31.04
C GLY A 125 19.82 -3.55 29.78
N VAL A 126 19.22 -3.90 28.63
CA VAL A 126 19.91 -4.06 27.33
C VAL A 126 19.38 -3.01 26.37
N ASP A 127 20.24 -2.55 25.45
CA ASP A 127 19.83 -1.68 24.35
C ASP A 127 18.69 -2.29 23.52
N LYS A 128 17.78 -1.44 23.03
CA LYS A 128 16.60 -1.86 22.28
C LYS A 128 16.96 -2.58 20.98
N ASN A 129 17.94 -2.10 20.22
CA ASN A 129 18.32 -2.71 18.95
C ASN A 129 18.98 -4.07 19.18
N LYS A 130 19.88 -4.17 20.18
CA LYS A 130 20.46 -5.46 20.59
C LYS A 130 19.41 -6.45 21.09
N MET A 131 18.34 -5.97 21.73
CA MET A 131 17.23 -6.82 22.14
C MET A 131 16.41 -7.29 20.94
N MET A 132 16.20 -6.46 19.92
CA MET A 132 15.51 -6.88 18.68
C MET A 132 16.26 -8.01 17.97
N GLU A 133 17.58 -7.88 17.80
CA GLU A 133 18.43 -8.94 17.22
C GLU A 133 18.30 -10.26 17.97
N ARG A 134 18.21 -10.19 19.30
CA ARG A 134 18.07 -11.36 20.17
C ARG A 134 16.68 -11.99 20.16
N LEU A 135 15.64 -11.26 19.75
CA LEU A 135 14.26 -11.74 19.75
C LEU A 135 13.90 -12.53 18.49
N TRP A 136 14.80 -12.65 17.51
CA TRP A 136 14.57 -13.39 16.27
C TRP A 136 15.68 -14.42 16.00
N GLY A 137 15.39 -15.43 15.19
CA GLY A 137 16.37 -16.41 14.71
C GLY A 137 16.85 -17.42 15.75
N ASP A 138 18.10 -17.87 15.60
CA ASP A 138 18.77 -18.83 16.49
C ASP A 138 19.35 -18.14 17.75
N ASN A 139 18.48 -17.44 18.47
CA ASN A 139 18.80 -16.83 19.75
C ASN A 139 17.97 -17.47 20.85
N PHE A 140 18.65 -17.90 21.92
CA PHE A 140 18.05 -18.63 23.03
C PHE A 140 18.42 -17.96 24.35
N PHE A 141 17.46 -17.83 25.26
CA PHE A 141 17.71 -17.38 26.62
C PHE A 141 17.56 -18.54 27.58
N ASN A 142 18.65 -18.93 28.24
CA ASN A 142 18.60 -20.03 29.19
C ASN A 142 18.13 -19.50 30.56
N PRO A 143 16.97 -19.93 31.09
CA PRO A 143 16.44 -19.44 32.36
C PRO A 143 17.31 -19.82 33.57
N HIS A 144 18.03 -20.95 33.49
CA HIS A 144 18.88 -21.44 34.58
C HIS A 144 20.16 -20.63 34.72
N THR A 145 20.84 -20.38 33.59
CA THR A 145 22.10 -19.62 33.58
C THR A 145 21.89 -18.11 33.45
N LYS A 146 20.66 -17.68 33.10
CA LYS A 146 20.29 -16.29 32.77
C LYS A 146 21.17 -15.67 31.67
N LYS A 147 21.74 -16.50 30.80
CA LYS A 147 22.62 -16.09 29.71
C LYS A 147 21.97 -16.33 28.35
N TRP A 148 22.33 -15.46 27.42
CA TRP A 148 22.00 -15.60 26.00
C TRP A 148 22.99 -16.54 25.33
N THR A 149 22.49 -17.42 24.47
CA THR A 149 23.29 -18.37 23.71
C THR A 149 22.72 -18.51 22.30
N LYS A 150 23.58 -18.84 21.33
CA LYS A 150 23.18 -19.24 19.98
C LYS A 150 23.01 -20.75 19.85
N ASN A 151 23.47 -21.51 20.85
CA ASN A 151 23.30 -22.95 20.87
C ASN A 151 21.89 -23.27 21.38
N GLY A 152 21.10 -23.96 20.56
CA GLY A 152 19.75 -24.40 20.90
C GLY A 152 19.69 -25.51 21.96
N THR A 153 20.82 -25.93 22.51
CA THR A 153 20.89 -26.96 23.55
C THR A 153 21.77 -26.51 24.72
N HIS A 154 21.38 -26.93 25.92
CA HIS A 154 22.18 -26.78 27.14
C HIS A 154 22.06 -28.06 27.96
N GLU A 155 23.19 -28.70 28.26
CA GLU A 155 23.24 -29.94 29.05
C GLU A 155 22.30 -31.05 28.50
N GLY A 156 22.24 -31.17 27.17
CA GLY A 156 21.41 -32.17 26.49
C GLY A 156 19.91 -31.82 26.40
N LYS A 157 19.45 -30.73 27.00
CA LYS A 157 18.07 -30.23 26.88
C LYS A 157 17.96 -29.17 25.78
N GLN A 158 16.89 -29.24 24.99
CA GLN A 158 16.56 -28.19 24.02
C GLN A 158 16.14 -26.91 24.76
N LEU A 159 16.72 -25.79 24.34
CA LEU A 159 16.32 -24.46 24.77
C LEU A 159 15.23 -23.93 23.84
N GLU A 160 14.28 -23.22 24.43
CA GLU A 160 13.25 -22.53 23.66
C GLU A 160 13.82 -21.26 23.02
N ARG A 161 13.49 -21.01 21.75
CA ARG A 161 13.88 -19.78 21.05
C ARG A 161 13.34 -18.56 21.77
N ALA A 162 14.11 -17.47 21.73
CA ALA A 162 13.73 -16.21 22.35
C ALA A 162 12.42 -15.64 21.78
N PHE A 163 12.17 -15.77 20.47
CA PHE A 163 10.90 -15.38 19.86
C PHE A 163 9.72 -16.13 20.50
N ASN A 164 9.85 -17.45 20.61
CA ASN A 164 8.81 -18.30 21.15
C ASN A 164 8.57 -17.98 22.63
N GLN A 165 9.65 -17.83 23.41
CA GLN A 165 9.57 -17.60 24.85
C GLN A 165 9.06 -16.20 25.22
N PHE A 166 9.47 -15.17 24.49
CA PHE A 166 9.19 -13.77 24.87
C PHE A 166 8.07 -13.13 24.05
N CYS A 167 7.81 -13.58 22.83
CA CYS A 167 6.77 -13.00 21.97
C CYS A 167 5.56 -13.93 21.88
N LEU A 168 5.73 -15.19 21.48
CA LEU A 168 4.61 -16.12 21.29
C LEU A 168 4.02 -16.62 22.61
N ASP A 169 4.83 -16.99 23.59
CA ASP A 169 4.35 -17.59 24.85
C ASP A 169 3.33 -16.70 25.59
N PRO A 170 3.52 -15.38 25.75
CA PRO A 170 2.47 -14.51 26.29
C PRO A 170 1.17 -14.54 25.49
N ILE A 171 1.25 -14.56 24.15
CA ILE A 171 0.09 -14.59 23.26
C ILE A 171 -0.64 -15.93 23.38
N PHE A 172 0.09 -17.05 23.33
CA PHE A 172 -0.47 -18.39 23.49
C PHE A 172 -1.17 -18.55 24.84
N ARG A 173 -0.57 -18.05 25.93
CA ARG A 173 -1.20 -18.08 27.26
C ARG A 173 -2.50 -17.27 27.32
N ILE A 174 -2.55 -16.10 26.67
CA ILE A 174 -3.79 -15.31 26.57
C ILE A 174 -4.86 -16.12 25.83
N PHE A 175 -4.51 -16.69 24.67
CA PHE A 175 -5.44 -17.47 23.86
C PHE A 175 -5.96 -18.71 24.62
N ASP A 176 -5.06 -19.50 25.22
CA ASP A 176 -5.42 -20.69 26.00
C ASP A 176 -6.30 -20.33 27.21
N SER A 177 -5.90 -19.32 27.99
CA SER A 177 -6.61 -18.93 29.20
C SER A 177 -8.02 -18.42 28.92
N ILE A 178 -8.19 -17.61 27.88
CA ILE A 178 -9.50 -17.03 27.52
C ILE A 178 -10.40 -18.07 26.82
N MET A 179 -9.86 -18.85 25.89
CA MET A 179 -10.65 -19.81 25.12
C MET A 179 -11.07 -21.03 25.96
N ASN A 180 -10.29 -21.40 26.97
CA ASN A 180 -10.62 -22.47 27.92
C ASN A 180 -11.26 -21.96 29.23
N PHE A 181 -11.76 -20.71 29.24
CA PHE A 181 -12.52 -20.12 30.35
C PHE A 181 -11.81 -20.16 31.71
N LYS A 182 -10.48 -20.07 31.73
CA LYS A 182 -9.66 -20.03 32.95
C LYS A 182 -9.67 -18.60 33.53
N LYS A 183 -10.74 -18.23 34.24
CA LYS A 183 -10.96 -16.84 34.71
C LYS A 183 -9.85 -16.33 35.65
N ASP A 184 -9.41 -17.16 36.60
CA ASP A 184 -8.38 -16.78 37.57
C ASP A 184 -7.01 -16.55 36.91
N ASP A 185 -6.64 -17.41 35.96
CA ASP A 185 -5.39 -17.29 35.21
C ASP A 185 -5.44 -16.09 34.26
N THR A 186 -6.59 -15.86 33.64
CA THR A 186 -6.82 -14.70 32.77
C THR A 186 -6.61 -13.40 33.55
N ALA A 187 -7.19 -13.28 34.74
CA ALA A 187 -7.01 -12.10 35.59
C ALA A 187 -5.53 -11.84 35.93
N LYS A 188 -4.80 -12.89 36.34
CA LYS A 188 -3.35 -12.79 36.65
C LYS A 188 -2.52 -12.41 35.43
N ILE A 189 -2.85 -12.94 34.26
CA ILE A 189 -2.14 -12.63 33.00
C ILE A 189 -2.39 -11.16 32.63
N LEU A 190 -3.64 -10.69 32.69
CA LEU A 190 -3.99 -9.30 32.37
C LEU A 190 -3.29 -8.30 33.29
N GLU A 191 -3.22 -8.60 34.60
CA GLU A 191 -2.48 -7.78 35.57
C GLU A 191 -0.99 -7.72 35.23
N LYS A 192 -0.36 -8.86 34.94
CA LYS A 192 1.06 -8.95 34.60
C LYS A 192 1.42 -8.26 33.27
N LEU A 193 0.47 -8.20 32.35
CA LEU A 193 0.62 -7.51 31.06
C LEU A 193 0.14 -6.05 31.09
N GLU A 194 -0.28 -5.56 32.26
CA GLU A 194 -0.77 -4.20 32.48
C GLU A 194 -1.99 -3.84 31.61
N VAL A 195 -2.82 -4.84 31.27
CA VAL A 195 -4.04 -4.67 30.46
C VAL A 195 -5.24 -4.45 31.37
N LYS A 196 -5.84 -3.25 31.30
CA LYS A 196 -7.01 -2.88 32.10
C LYS A 196 -8.32 -3.01 31.31
N LEU A 197 -9.24 -3.83 31.82
CA LEU A 197 -10.61 -3.95 31.32
C LEU A 197 -11.54 -2.93 32.01
N GLN A 198 -12.37 -2.26 31.23
CA GLN A 198 -13.31 -1.21 31.66
C GLN A 198 -14.75 -1.75 31.71
N GLY A 199 -15.47 -1.48 32.80
CA GLY A 199 -16.91 -1.75 32.94
C GLY A 199 -17.33 -3.12 32.37
N ASP A 200 -18.24 -3.06 31.40
CA ASP A 200 -18.88 -4.17 30.70
C ASP A 200 -17.89 -5.10 29.95
N GLU A 201 -16.66 -4.66 29.68
CA GLU A 201 -15.63 -5.51 29.07
C GLU A 201 -15.24 -6.71 29.97
N ARG A 202 -15.51 -6.62 31.27
CA ARG A 202 -15.22 -7.68 32.25
C ARG A 202 -16.21 -8.84 32.17
N ASP A 203 -17.40 -8.58 31.63
CA ASP A 203 -18.47 -9.56 31.50
C ASP A 203 -18.38 -10.33 30.17
N LEU A 204 -17.51 -9.89 29.26
CA LEU A 204 -17.25 -10.56 27.99
C LEU A 204 -16.52 -11.89 28.22
N GLU A 205 -16.81 -12.88 27.39
CA GLU A 205 -16.16 -14.19 27.43
C GLU A 205 -15.78 -14.69 26.03
N GLY A 206 -14.92 -15.72 26.00
CA GLY A 206 -14.46 -16.38 24.78
C GLY A 206 -13.90 -15.41 23.74
N LYS A 207 -14.38 -15.52 22.49
CA LYS A 207 -13.87 -14.72 21.35
C LYS A 207 -14.07 -13.21 21.52
N GLN A 208 -15.12 -12.77 22.21
CA GLN A 208 -15.38 -11.34 22.41
C GLN A 208 -14.36 -10.73 23.37
N LEU A 209 -14.11 -11.40 24.49
CA LEU A 209 -13.06 -11.00 25.44
C LEU A 209 -11.68 -11.04 24.79
N LEU A 210 -11.37 -12.09 24.03
CA LEU A 210 -10.09 -12.22 23.34
C LEU A 210 -9.81 -11.03 22.41
N LYS A 211 -10.80 -10.59 21.63
CA LYS A 211 -10.66 -9.43 20.75
C LYS A 211 -10.35 -8.15 21.53
N VAL A 212 -11.05 -7.90 22.64
CA VAL A 212 -10.84 -6.71 23.47
C VAL A 212 -9.44 -6.73 24.12
N VAL A 213 -9.09 -7.86 24.73
CA VAL A 213 -7.78 -8.03 25.39
C VAL A 213 -6.64 -7.84 24.40
N MET A 214 -6.70 -8.49 23.22
CA MET A 214 -5.64 -8.40 22.24
C MET A 214 -5.51 -6.99 21.64
N ARG A 215 -6.62 -6.28 21.41
CA ARG A 215 -6.59 -4.87 20.95
C ARG A 215 -5.92 -3.94 21.95
N LYS A 216 -6.16 -4.13 23.26
CA LYS A 216 -5.52 -3.32 24.30
C LYS A 216 -4.05 -3.71 24.51
N PHE A 217 -3.73 -4.98 24.35
CA PHE A 217 -2.38 -5.49 24.56
C PHE A 217 -1.43 -5.10 23.42
N LEU A 218 -1.87 -5.26 22.17
CA LEU A 218 -1.07 -5.06 20.96
C LEU A 218 -1.93 -4.43 19.84
N PRO A 219 -2.25 -3.12 19.92
CA PRO A 219 -3.08 -2.47 18.91
C PRO A 219 -2.46 -2.61 17.51
N ALA A 220 -3.23 -3.14 16.54
CA ALA A 220 -2.71 -3.38 15.20
C ALA A 220 -2.23 -2.08 14.51
N ALA A 221 -3.01 -1.01 14.65
CA ALA A 221 -2.70 0.29 14.04
C ALA A 221 -1.33 0.81 14.49
N ASP A 222 -1.01 0.69 15.77
CA ASP A 222 0.26 1.16 16.33
C ASP A 222 1.46 0.42 15.72
N ALA A 223 1.35 -0.90 15.54
CA ALA A 223 2.40 -1.70 14.92
C ALA A 223 2.60 -1.35 13.44
N LEU A 224 1.51 -1.17 12.70
CA LEU A 224 1.56 -0.79 11.28
C LEU A 224 2.12 0.63 11.10
N MET A 225 1.63 1.59 11.88
CA MET A 225 2.08 2.98 11.85
C MET A 225 3.55 3.09 12.24
N GLU A 226 4.01 2.33 13.24
CA GLU A 226 5.43 2.27 13.62
C GLU A 226 6.30 1.85 12.43
N MET A 227 5.93 0.77 11.71
CA MET A 227 6.68 0.34 10.54
C MET A 227 6.67 1.39 9.42
N MET A 228 5.50 1.97 9.15
CA MET A 228 5.33 2.97 8.09
C MET A 228 6.19 4.21 8.36
N ILE A 229 6.18 4.74 9.58
CA ILE A 229 6.91 5.95 9.93
C ILE A 229 8.43 5.73 9.93
N LEU A 230 8.89 4.57 10.41
CA LEU A 230 10.32 4.34 10.61
C LEU A 230 11.04 3.78 9.38
N HIS A 231 10.33 3.01 8.56
CA HIS A 231 10.96 2.23 7.50
C HIS A 231 10.56 2.65 6.09
N LEU A 232 9.38 3.23 5.89
CA LEU A 232 9.00 3.74 4.57
C LEU A 232 9.65 5.10 4.33
N PRO A 233 10.13 5.35 3.10
CA PRO A 233 10.82 6.60 2.78
C PRO A 233 9.81 7.76 2.67
N SER A 234 10.26 8.94 3.08
CA SER A 234 9.56 10.19 2.78
C SER A 234 9.69 10.53 1.29
N PRO A 235 8.79 11.38 0.74
CA PRO A 235 8.95 11.95 -0.60
C PRO A 235 10.33 12.53 -0.90
N ILE A 236 10.92 13.24 0.08
CA ILE A 236 12.25 13.86 -0.04
C ILE A 236 13.35 12.80 -0.20
N THR A 237 13.19 11.65 0.43
CA THR A 237 14.13 10.52 0.31
C THR A 237 13.89 9.76 -1.00
N ALA A 238 12.63 9.45 -1.30
CA ALA A 238 12.24 8.59 -2.40
C ALA A 238 12.46 9.24 -3.77
N GLN A 239 12.07 10.51 -3.92
CA GLN A 239 12.16 11.19 -5.20
C GLN A 239 13.61 11.30 -5.71
N LYS A 240 14.61 11.35 -4.81
CA LYS A 240 16.03 11.39 -5.18
C LYS A 240 16.45 10.23 -6.07
N TYR A 241 16.04 9.01 -5.73
CA TYR A 241 16.37 7.82 -6.50
C TYR A 241 15.25 7.43 -7.49
N ARG A 242 14.04 7.98 -7.37
CA ARG A 242 12.93 7.69 -8.30
C ARG A 242 12.87 8.62 -9.49
N MET A 243 13.48 9.81 -9.42
CA MET A 243 13.42 10.82 -10.49
C MET A 243 13.74 10.24 -11.87
N GLU A 244 14.83 9.49 -12.00
CA GLU A 244 15.26 8.87 -13.27
C GLU A 244 14.24 7.87 -13.85
N THR A 245 13.49 7.21 -12.97
CA THR A 245 12.45 6.25 -13.38
C THR A 245 11.16 6.97 -13.77
N LEU A 246 10.88 8.10 -13.13
CA LEU A 246 9.63 8.84 -13.23
C LEU A 246 9.63 9.94 -14.30
N TYR A 247 10.78 10.42 -14.74
CA TYR A 247 10.90 11.52 -15.70
C TYR A 247 11.49 11.05 -17.03
N GLU A 248 10.94 11.51 -18.16
CA GLU A 248 11.42 11.10 -19.49
C GLU A 248 12.48 12.04 -20.07
N GLY A 249 12.64 13.24 -19.48
CA GLY A 249 13.60 14.23 -19.92
C GLY A 249 15.02 14.00 -19.39
N PRO A 250 15.95 14.91 -19.75
CA PRO A 250 17.32 14.89 -19.26
C PRO A 250 17.38 15.00 -17.72
N PRO A 251 18.25 14.24 -17.04
CA PRO A 251 18.33 14.21 -15.58
C PRO A 251 18.91 15.50 -14.97
N ASP A 252 19.52 16.35 -15.80
CA ASP A 252 20.14 17.62 -15.47
C ASP A 252 19.23 18.84 -15.72
N ASP A 253 18.00 18.64 -16.20
CA ASP A 253 17.08 19.75 -16.42
C ASP A 253 16.46 20.28 -15.11
N GLU A 254 15.94 21.50 -15.15
CA GLU A 254 15.36 22.17 -13.97
C GLU A 254 14.19 21.40 -13.35
N CYS A 255 13.43 20.64 -14.16
CA CYS A 255 12.28 19.87 -13.71
C CYS A 255 12.72 18.58 -13.03
N ALA A 256 13.71 17.88 -13.58
CA ALA A 256 14.36 16.71 -13.03
C ALA A 256 15.03 17.06 -11.69
N ILE A 257 15.77 18.16 -11.62
CA ILE A 257 16.37 18.64 -10.37
C ILE A 257 15.27 18.97 -9.35
N GLY A 258 14.22 19.69 -9.78
CA GLY A 258 13.08 20.01 -8.94
C GLY A 258 12.36 18.77 -8.38
N ILE A 259 12.19 17.73 -9.20
CA ILE A 259 11.63 16.43 -8.79
C ILE A 259 12.58 15.74 -7.81
N ARG A 260 13.87 15.61 -8.15
CA ARG A 260 14.89 14.93 -7.32
C ARG A 260 14.96 15.52 -5.92
N ASP A 261 14.99 16.84 -5.82
CA ASP A 261 15.16 17.55 -4.56
C ASP A 261 13.84 17.81 -3.83
N CYS A 262 12.71 17.41 -4.43
CA CYS A 262 11.36 17.68 -3.94
C CYS A 262 11.15 19.18 -3.65
N ASP A 263 11.66 20.04 -4.54
CA ASP A 263 11.70 21.48 -4.30
C ASP A 263 10.31 22.10 -4.49
N HIS A 264 9.80 22.75 -3.43
CA HIS A 264 8.49 23.42 -3.43
C HIS A 264 8.52 24.77 -4.16
N LYS A 265 9.71 25.34 -4.39
CA LYS A 265 9.93 26.59 -5.14
C LYS A 265 10.34 26.36 -6.60
N GLY A 266 10.61 25.11 -6.96
CA GLY A 266 10.97 24.70 -8.31
C GLY A 266 9.82 24.83 -9.31
N PRO A 267 10.06 24.49 -10.59
CA PRO A 267 9.02 24.44 -11.60
C PRO A 267 7.94 23.43 -11.19
N LEU A 268 6.67 23.79 -11.39
CA LEU A 268 5.58 22.90 -11.05
C LEU A 268 5.67 21.63 -11.90
N MET A 269 5.64 20.47 -11.23
CA MET A 269 5.56 19.16 -11.86
C MET A 269 4.55 18.33 -11.08
N ILE A 270 3.38 18.10 -11.67
CA ILE A 270 2.32 17.26 -11.10
C ILE A 270 2.09 16.08 -12.03
N TYR A 271 2.06 14.89 -11.46
CA TYR A 271 1.61 13.69 -12.16
C TYR A 271 0.16 13.41 -11.82
N VAL A 272 -0.71 13.37 -12.83
CA VAL A 272 -2.10 12.90 -12.67
C VAL A 272 -2.10 11.41 -12.98
N SER A 273 -2.44 10.60 -11.97
CA SER A 273 -2.46 9.14 -12.10
C SER A 273 -3.80 8.61 -12.57
N LYS A 274 -4.91 9.20 -12.11
CA LYS A 274 -6.26 8.80 -12.52
C LYS A 274 -7.29 9.91 -12.37
N MET A 275 -8.43 9.71 -13.05
CA MET A 275 -9.61 10.55 -12.92
C MET A 275 -10.60 9.89 -11.96
N VAL A 276 -10.96 10.59 -10.88
CA VAL A 276 -11.90 10.09 -9.87
C VAL A 276 -13.29 10.63 -10.18
N PRO A 277 -14.31 9.76 -10.34
CA PRO A 277 -15.68 10.20 -10.57
C PRO A 277 -16.21 10.95 -9.33
N THR A 278 -17.03 11.96 -9.58
CA THR A 278 -17.63 12.78 -8.53
C THR A 278 -19.12 12.49 -8.42
N SER A 279 -19.77 12.91 -7.33
CA SER A 279 -21.22 12.85 -7.20
C SER A 279 -21.95 13.69 -8.25
N ASP A 280 -21.29 14.71 -8.80
CA ASP A 280 -21.79 15.49 -9.92
C ASP A 280 -21.61 14.71 -11.22
N LYS A 281 -22.69 14.11 -11.71
CA LYS A 281 -22.72 13.29 -12.93
C LYS A 281 -22.02 14.00 -14.09
N GLY A 282 -20.91 13.42 -14.56
CA GLY A 282 -20.14 13.90 -15.71
C GLY A 282 -18.93 14.77 -15.40
N ARG A 283 -18.65 15.08 -14.12
CA ARG A 283 -17.39 15.72 -13.70
C ARG A 283 -16.45 14.74 -13.02
N PHE A 284 -15.18 14.89 -13.33
CA PHE A 284 -14.11 14.09 -12.73
C PHE A 284 -13.09 14.98 -12.02
N TYR A 285 -12.55 14.49 -10.91
CA TYR A 285 -11.38 15.09 -10.27
C TYR A 285 -10.11 14.41 -10.75
N ALA A 286 -9.12 15.17 -11.17
CA ALA A 286 -7.80 14.63 -11.49
C ALA A 286 -7.07 14.34 -10.17
N PHE A 287 -6.82 13.06 -9.87
CA PHE A 287 -6.07 12.62 -8.71
C PHE A 287 -4.61 12.40 -9.09
N GLY A 288 -3.70 12.93 -8.26
CA GLY A 288 -2.30 12.92 -8.58
C GLY A 288 -1.40 13.32 -7.43
N ARG A 289 -0.14 13.58 -7.75
CA ARG A 289 0.89 14.00 -6.80
C ARG A 289 1.72 15.15 -7.37
N VAL A 290 2.03 16.12 -6.51
CA VAL A 290 3.00 17.18 -6.81
C VAL A 290 4.40 16.64 -6.56
N PHE A 291 5.24 16.55 -7.58
CA PHE A 291 6.64 16.13 -7.47
C PHE A 291 7.59 17.30 -7.31
N SER A 292 7.29 18.44 -7.92
CA SER A 292 8.05 19.70 -7.77
C SER A 292 7.12 20.91 -7.86
N GLY A 293 7.55 22.03 -7.29
CA GLY A 293 6.80 23.28 -7.20
C GLY A 293 5.63 23.22 -6.21
N THR A 294 4.71 24.17 -6.34
CA THR A 294 3.51 24.28 -5.50
C THR A 294 2.28 24.49 -6.38
N ALA A 295 1.32 23.58 -6.31
CA ALA A 295 0.05 23.72 -7.02
C ALA A 295 -0.81 24.75 -6.29
N ARG A 296 -1.45 25.69 -7.03
CA ARG A 296 -2.36 26.70 -6.45
C ARG A 296 -3.65 26.78 -7.23
N SER A 297 -4.75 27.11 -6.56
CA SER A 297 -6.00 27.45 -7.24
C SER A 297 -5.82 28.69 -8.13
N GLY A 298 -6.30 28.64 -9.37
CA GLY A 298 -6.25 29.74 -10.35
C GLY A 298 -4.97 29.83 -11.20
N ILE A 299 -3.90 29.11 -10.85
CA ILE A 299 -2.64 29.16 -11.61
C ILE A 299 -2.82 28.57 -13.01
N LYS A 300 -2.23 29.23 -14.01
CA LYS A 300 -2.16 28.71 -15.39
C LYS A 300 -1.09 27.62 -15.46
N VAL A 301 -1.49 26.44 -15.93
CA VAL A 301 -0.63 25.28 -16.12
C VAL A 301 -0.71 24.77 -17.55
N ARG A 302 0.33 24.07 -17.95
CA ARG A 302 0.45 23.30 -19.19
C ARG A 302 0.06 21.87 -18.86
N ILE A 303 -1.06 21.43 -19.40
CA ILE A 303 -1.56 20.06 -19.29
C ILE A 303 -1.00 19.31 -20.50
N GLN A 304 -0.09 18.39 -20.23
CA GLN A 304 0.59 17.56 -21.21
C GLN A 304 -0.05 16.17 -21.17
N GLY A 305 -0.69 15.78 -22.28
CA GLY A 305 -1.23 14.44 -22.42
C GLY A 305 -0.13 13.40 -22.69
N PRO A 306 -0.50 12.11 -22.75
CA PRO A 306 0.43 10.99 -22.92
C PRO A 306 1.33 11.08 -24.16
N ASN A 307 0.87 11.73 -25.24
CA ASN A 307 1.60 11.80 -26.50
C ASN A 307 2.36 13.12 -26.69
N PHE A 308 2.36 13.99 -25.67
CA PHE A 308 3.06 15.26 -25.73
C PHE A 308 4.58 15.07 -25.88
N ILE A 309 5.17 15.83 -26.79
CA ILE A 309 6.63 15.90 -26.98
C ILE A 309 7.06 17.36 -26.89
N PRO A 310 8.09 17.70 -26.09
CA PRO A 310 8.63 19.06 -26.03
C PRO A 310 8.97 19.61 -27.41
N GLY A 311 8.59 20.86 -27.66
CA GLY A 311 8.73 21.53 -28.96
C GLY A 311 7.53 21.38 -29.90
N LYS A 312 6.67 20.36 -29.71
CA LYS A 312 5.39 20.26 -30.42
C LYS A 312 4.24 20.86 -29.60
N LYS A 313 3.14 21.20 -30.28
CA LYS A 313 1.88 21.65 -29.65
C LYS A 313 0.80 20.55 -29.62
N GLU A 314 1.11 19.37 -30.14
CA GLU A 314 0.22 18.22 -30.09
C GLU A 314 0.06 17.78 -28.63
N ASP A 315 -1.18 17.48 -28.23
CA ASP A 315 -1.52 17.00 -26.87
C ASP A 315 -1.12 17.96 -25.73
N LEU A 316 -1.08 19.26 -26.03
CA LEU A 316 -0.77 20.35 -25.08
C LEU A 316 -1.98 21.28 -24.88
N PHE A 317 -2.41 21.46 -23.63
CA PHE A 317 -3.48 22.39 -23.28
C PHE A 317 -3.01 23.37 -22.20
N ILE A 318 -3.16 24.67 -22.43
CA ILE A 318 -2.82 25.70 -21.43
C ILE A 318 -4.11 26.20 -20.80
N LYS A 319 -4.31 25.86 -19.52
CA LYS A 319 -5.55 26.16 -18.77
C LYS A 319 -5.24 26.45 -17.32
N SER A 320 -6.16 27.14 -16.65
CA SER A 320 -6.04 27.41 -15.22
C SER A 320 -6.63 26.27 -14.41
N ILE A 321 -5.94 25.88 -13.33
CA ILE A 321 -6.51 24.98 -12.31
C ILE A 321 -7.67 25.73 -11.64
N GLN A 322 -8.89 25.16 -11.65
CA GLN A 322 -10.02 25.86 -11.03
C GLN A 322 -9.92 25.83 -9.51
N ARG A 323 -9.69 24.63 -8.95
CA ARG A 323 -9.51 24.42 -7.50
C ARG A 323 -8.57 23.25 -7.23
N THR A 324 -7.77 23.40 -6.17
CA THR A 324 -7.01 22.33 -5.51
C THR A 324 -7.83 21.78 -4.34
N ILE A 325 -7.91 20.46 -4.22
CA ILE A 325 -8.71 19.79 -3.17
C ILE A 325 -7.89 18.69 -2.48
N LEU A 326 -8.12 18.53 -1.18
CA LEU A 326 -7.66 17.39 -0.40
C LEU A 326 -8.69 16.26 -0.49
N MET A 327 -8.22 15.06 -0.85
CA MET A 327 -9.08 13.89 -1.05
C MET A 327 -9.10 13.04 0.24
N MET A 328 -10.12 13.23 1.09
CA MET A 328 -10.32 12.49 2.34
C MET A 328 -11.27 11.30 2.16
N GLY A 329 -10.89 10.37 1.27
CA GLY A 329 -11.72 9.22 0.92
C GLY A 329 -12.97 9.62 0.15
N ARG A 330 -14.12 9.72 0.83
CA ARG A 330 -15.40 10.12 0.21
C ARG A 330 -15.65 11.62 0.21
N TYR A 331 -14.96 12.35 1.09
CA TYR A 331 -15.11 13.79 1.23
C TYR A 331 -13.94 14.51 0.59
N THR A 332 -14.20 15.72 0.10
CA THR A 332 -13.18 16.59 -0.46
C THR A 332 -13.21 17.93 0.24
N GLU A 333 -12.04 18.50 0.47
CA GLU A 333 -11.89 19.80 1.12
C GLU A 333 -11.07 20.73 0.23
N PRO A 334 -11.58 21.92 -0.12
CA PRO A 334 -10.81 22.87 -0.92
C PRO A 334 -9.65 23.44 -0.11
N ILE A 335 -8.48 23.51 -0.75
CA ILE A 335 -7.25 24.04 -0.17
C ILE A 335 -6.62 25.04 -1.14
N GLU A 336 -5.96 26.08 -0.62
CA GLU A 336 -5.41 27.16 -1.47
C GLU A 336 -4.21 26.70 -2.30
N ASP A 337 -3.28 25.99 -1.64
CA ASP A 337 -2.05 25.51 -2.25
C ASP A 337 -1.59 24.14 -1.72
N VAL A 338 -0.84 23.42 -2.56
CA VAL A 338 -0.29 22.10 -2.27
C VAL A 338 1.19 22.05 -2.68
N PRO A 339 2.14 21.95 -1.73
CA PRO A 339 3.55 21.87 -2.05
C PRO A 339 3.97 20.47 -2.52
N SER A 340 5.16 20.40 -3.12
CA SER A 340 5.82 19.17 -3.56
C SER A 340 5.83 18.07 -2.48
N GLY A 341 5.75 16.82 -2.93
CA GLY A 341 5.70 15.61 -2.11
C GLY A 341 4.28 15.18 -1.71
N ASN A 342 3.27 16.03 -1.89
CA ASN A 342 1.90 15.74 -1.45
C ASN A 342 1.00 15.22 -2.58
N ILE A 343 0.01 14.42 -2.18
CA ILE A 343 -1.07 13.93 -3.04
C ILE A 343 -2.21 14.96 -3.02
N LEU A 344 -2.83 15.20 -4.18
CA LEU A 344 -3.92 16.15 -4.32
C LEU A 344 -4.98 15.70 -5.33
N GLY A 345 -6.16 16.31 -5.23
CA GLY A 345 -7.15 16.35 -6.31
C GLY A 345 -7.17 17.72 -6.99
N LEU A 346 -7.45 17.73 -8.28
CA LEU A 346 -7.57 18.92 -9.11
C LEU A 346 -8.94 18.97 -9.79
N VAL A 347 -9.57 20.14 -9.75
CA VAL A 347 -10.86 20.40 -10.39
C VAL A 347 -10.67 21.22 -11.67
N GLY A 348 -11.39 20.84 -12.74
CA GLY A 348 -11.42 21.57 -14.01
C GLY A 348 -10.36 21.16 -15.03
N ILE A 349 -9.74 19.98 -14.85
CA ILE A 349 -8.73 19.40 -15.75
C ILE A 349 -9.32 18.27 -16.63
N ASP A 350 -10.50 17.78 -16.28
CA ASP A 350 -11.18 16.59 -16.84
C ASP A 350 -11.61 16.67 -18.30
N GLN A 351 -11.70 17.88 -18.85
CA GLN A 351 -11.96 18.09 -20.28
C GLN A 351 -10.70 17.93 -21.14
N PHE A 352 -9.51 18.13 -20.54
CA PHE A 352 -8.24 18.20 -21.26
C PHE A 352 -7.40 16.94 -21.08
N LEU A 353 -7.65 16.18 -20.01
CA LEU A 353 -6.94 14.95 -19.71
C LEU A 353 -7.92 13.78 -19.61
N LEU A 354 -7.64 12.70 -20.34
CA LEU A 354 -8.49 11.50 -20.34
C LEU A 354 -8.17 10.54 -19.19
N LYS A 355 -6.89 10.16 -19.02
CA LYS A 355 -6.47 9.11 -18.07
C LYS A 355 -5.36 9.59 -17.14
N SER A 356 -4.17 9.77 -17.72
CA SER A 356 -2.98 10.23 -17.01
C SER A 356 -2.25 11.27 -17.84
N GLY A 357 -1.41 12.05 -17.17
CA GLY A 357 -0.65 13.11 -17.82
C GLY A 357 0.15 13.92 -16.83
N THR A 358 0.89 14.87 -17.38
CA THR A 358 1.81 15.72 -16.63
C THR A 358 1.29 17.15 -16.67
N LEU A 359 1.24 17.81 -15.52
CA LEU A 359 0.91 19.23 -15.43
C LEU A 359 2.17 19.98 -15.00
N THR A 360 2.51 21.03 -15.74
CA THR A 360 3.72 21.81 -15.50
C THR A 360 3.55 23.30 -15.73
N THR A 361 4.43 24.11 -15.13
CA THR A 361 4.57 25.54 -15.43
C THR A 361 5.74 25.85 -16.36
N SER A 362 6.68 24.92 -16.55
CA SER A 362 7.85 25.13 -17.40
C SER A 362 7.53 24.83 -18.87
N GLU A 363 8.12 25.62 -19.78
CA GLU A 363 7.94 25.43 -21.22
C GLU A 363 8.80 24.30 -21.78
N THR A 364 9.93 24.01 -21.14
CA THR A 364 10.92 22.99 -21.53
C THR A 364 10.71 21.66 -20.82
N ALA A 365 9.73 21.56 -19.93
CA ALA A 365 9.39 20.34 -19.20
C ALA A 365 9.02 19.19 -20.14
N HIS A 366 9.65 18.04 -19.91
CA HIS A 366 9.27 16.77 -20.50
C HIS A 366 8.13 16.13 -19.72
N ASN A 367 7.49 15.13 -20.33
CA ASN A 367 6.50 14.33 -19.64
C ASN A 367 7.14 13.50 -18.53
N MET A 368 6.39 13.32 -17.45
CA MET A 368 6.64 12.21 -16.54
C MET A 368 6.27 10.91 -17.26
N ARG A 369 7.01 9.84 -16.94
CA ARG A 369 6.94 8.57 -17.65
C ARG A 369 5.49 8.11 -17.78
N VAL A 370 5.06 7.93 -19.02
CA VAL A 370 3.70 7.52 -19.31
C VAL A 370 3.50 6.08 -18.86
N MET A 371 2.28 5.72 -18.45
CA MET A 371 1.99 4.33 -18.09
C MET A 371 2.09 3.44 -19.33
N LYS A 372 3.03 2.50 -19.31
CA LYS A 372 3.00 1.34 -20.21
C LYS A 372 2.06 0.33 -19.57
N PHE A 373 0.90 0.12 -20.19
CA PHE A 373 -0.06 -0.86 -19.69
C PHE A 373 0.57 -2.26 -19.77
N SER A 374 0.74 -2.89 -18.62
CA SER A 374 1.33 -4.23 -18.50
C SER A 374 0.44 -5.33 -19.10
N VAL A 375 -0.84 -5.03 -19.33
CA VAL A 375 -1.85 -5.98 -19.78
C VAL A 375 -2.64 -5.34 -20.92
N SER A 376 -2.69 -6.05 -22.06
CA SER A 376 -3.50 -5.65 -23.21
C SER A 376 -4.96 -6.03 -22.98
N PRO A 377 -5.93 -5.19 -23.40
CA PRO A 377 -7.34 -5.57 -23.38
C PRO A 377 -7.59 -6.66 -24.43
N VAL A 378 -7.80 -7.90 -23.97
CA VAL A 378 -7.96 -9.09 -24.83
C VAL A 378 -9.42 -9.54 -24.98
N VAL A 379 -10.28 -9.22 -24.01
CA VAL A 379 -11.69 -9.60 -24.04
C VAL A 379 -12.48 -8.40 -24.55
N GLN A 380 -13.33 -8.62 -25.56
CA GLN A 380 -14.12 -7.56 -26.19
C GLN A 380 -15.59 -7.98 -26.34
N ARG A 381 -16.50 -7.02 -26.19
CA ARG A 381 -17.94 -7.17 -26.41
C ARG A 381 -18.46 -5.97 -27.21
N SER A 382 -19.32 -6.24 -28.19
CA SER A 382 -20.11 -5.21 -28.86
C SER A 382 -21.24 -4.76 -27.93
N VAL A 383 -21.45 -3.45 -27.82
CA VAL A 383 -22.46 -2.82 -26.96
C VAL A 383 -23.36 -1.96 -27.84
N GLU A 384 -24.66 -2.22 -27.76
CA GLU A 384 -25.68 -1.47 -28.49
C GLU A 384 -26.79 -1.03 -27.56
N VAL A 385 -27.44 0.09 -27.91
CA VAL A 385 -28.61 0.56 -27.17
C VAL A 385 -29.83 -0.26 -27.55
N LYS A 386 -30.61 -0.70 -26.56
CA LYS A 386 -31.93 -1.31 -26.81
C LYS A 386 -32.91 -0.32 -27.42
N ASN A 387 -32.82 0.95 -27.03
CA ASN A 387 -33.63 2.05 -27.55
C ASN A 387 -32.74 3.01 -28.34
N ALA A 388 -33.06 3.26 -29.61
CA ALA A 388 -32.29 4.16 -30.47
C ALA A 388 -32.17 5.60 -29.91
N ASN A 389 -33.16 6.04 -29.12
CA ASN A 389 -33.15 7.38 -28.49
C ASN A 389 -32.04 7.55 -27.44
N ASP A 390 -31.53 6.46 -26.87
CA ASP A 390 -30.49 6.50 -25.83
C ASP A 390 -29.07 6.45 -26.42
N LEU A 391 -28.92 6.40 -27.75
CA LEU A 391 -27.61 6.37 -28.42
C LEU A 391 -26.68 7.52 -27.99
N PRO A 392 -27.15 8.79 -27.86
CA PRO A 392 -26.29 9.87 -27.38
C PRO A 392 -25.77 9.64 -25.95
N LYS A 393 -26.57 8.99 -25.08
CA LYS A 393 -26.16 8.66 -23.72
C LYS A 393 -25.10 7.56 -23.71
N LEU A 394 -25.24 6.54 -24.56
CA LEU A 394 -24.23 5.49 -24.69
C LEU A 394 -22.89 6.06 -25.17
N VAL A 395 -22.90 6.90 -26.21
CA VAL A 395 -21.67 7.51 -26.75
C VAL A 395 -20.95 8.35 -25.70
N GLU A 396 -21.69 9.14 -24.91
CA GLU A 396 -21.13 9.92 -23.81
C GLU A 396 -20.69 9.03 -22.64
N GLY A 397 -21.45 7.98 -22.33
CA GLY A 397 -21.13 6.99 -21.30
C GLY A 397 -19.85 6.22 -21.60
N LEU A 398 -19.62 5.81 -22.85
CA LEU A 398 -18.39 5.15 -23.29
C LEU A 398 -17.17 6.05 -23.10
N LYS A 399 -17.29 7.35 -23.41
CA LYS A 399 -16.23 8.33 -23.13
C LYS A 399 -15.93 8.45 -21.64
N ARG A 400 -16.96 8.40 -20.79
CA ARG A 400 -16.81 8.46 -19.33
C ARG A 400 -16.14 7.20 -18.78
N LEU A 401 -16.56 6.03 -19.27
CA LEU A 401 -15.96 4.75 -18.90
C LEU A 401 -14.47 4.70 -19.26
N SER A 402 -14.11 5.19 -20.45
CA SER A 402 -12.70 5.26 -20.85
C SER A 402 -11.88 6.24 -20.00
N LYS A 403 -12.51 7.23 -19.34
CA LYS A 403 -11.84 8.15 -18.40
C LYS A 403 -11.69 7.56 -17.01
N SER A 404 -12.68 6.80 -16.53
CA SER A 404 -12.66 6.21 -15.19
C SER A 404 -11.67 5.05 -15.12
N ASP A 405 -11.66 4.16 -16.12
CA ASP A 405 -10.80 2.97 -16.13
C ASP A 405 -9.61 3.10 -17.12
N PRO A 406 -8.36 3.05 -16.63
CA PRO A 406 -7.19 3.13 -17.48
C PRO A 406 -7.01 1.95 -18.46
N CYS A 407 -7.48 0.75 -18.15
CA CYS A 407 -7.38 -0.45 -18.99
C CYS A 407 -8.51 -0.58 -20.02
N VAL A 408 -9.66 0.05 -19.79
CA VAL A 408 -10.77 -0.04 -20.74
C VAL A 408 -10.44 0.69 -22.04
N LEU A 409 -10.71 0.02 -23.16
CA LEU A 409 -10.63 0.57 -24.50
C LEU A 409 -12.02 0.55 -25.13
N THR A 410 -12.47 1.70 -25.60
CA THR A 410 -13.72 1.86 -26.34
C THR A 410 -13.43 2.35 -27.74
N TYR A 411 -13.90 1.66 -28.77
CA TYR A 411 -13.72 2.08 -30.16
C TYR A 411 -14.92 1.63 -31.01
N ILE A 412 -15.00 2.15 -32.24
CA ILE A 412 -16.01 1.76 -33.22
C ILE A 412 -15.31 0.82 -34.20
N ASN A 413 -15.88 -0.37 -34.41
CA ASN A 413 -15.33 -1.31 -35.40
C ASN A 413 -15.67 -0.86 -36.83
N GLU A 414 -15.08 -1.52 -37.84
CA GLU A 414 -15.35 -1.24 -39.26
C GLU A 414 -16.82 -1.49 -39.64
N SER A 415 -17.54 -2.31 -38.87
CA SER A 415 -18.97 -2.60 -39.03
C SER A 415 -19.89 -1.52 -38.42
N GLY A 416 -19.33 -0.51 -37.74
CA GLY A 416 -20.09 0.56 -37.09
C GLY A 416 -20.60 0.25 -35.67
N GLU A 417 -20.23 -0.90 -35.11
CA GLU A 417 -20.60 -1.29 -33.74
C GLU A 417 -19.67 -0.64 -32.72
N HIS A 418 -20.22 -0.24 -31.57
CA HIS A 418 -19.43 0.21 -30.43
C HIS A 418 -18.87 -1.01 -29.69
N VAL A 419 -17.55 -1.11 -29.59
CA VAL A 419 -16.86 -2.20 -28.91
C VAL A 419 -16.24 -1.69 -27.61
N VAL A 420 -16.46 -2.44 -26.53
CA VAL A 420 -15.79 -2.26 -25.24
C VAL A 420 -14.85 -3.44 -25.03
N ALA A 421 -13.57 -3.15 -24.82
CA ALA A 421 -12.54 -4.14 -24.55
C ALA A 421 -11.92 -3.93 -23.16
N GLY A 422 -11.73 -5.04 -22.45
CA GLY A 422 -11.19 -5.09 -21.09
C GLY A 422 -10.06 -6.12 -20.94
N ALA A 423 -9.34 -6.02 -19.83
CA ALA A 423 -8.19 -6.87 -19.53
C ALA A 423 -8.54 -8.35 -19.25
N GLY A 424 -9.79 -8.65 -18.88
CA GLY A 424 -10.27 -9.98 -18.53
C GLY A 424 -11.80 -10.00 -18.45
N GLU A 425 -12.39 -11.19 -18.27
CA GLU A 425 -13.85 -11.38 -18.27
C GLU A 425 -14.54 -10.65 -17.10
N LEU A 426 -14.05 -10.85 -15.88
CA LEU A 426 -14.57 -10.18 -14.69
C LEU A 426 -14.44 -8.65 -14.77
N HIS A 427 -13.31 -8.17 -15.29
CA HIS A 427 -13.10 -6.74 -15.48
C HIS A 427 -14.10 -6.16 -16.49
N LEU A 428 -14.29 -6.82 -17.63
CA LEU A 428 -15.25 -6.36 -18.63
C LEU A 428 -16.69 -6.39 -18.10
N GLU A 429 -17.07 -7.39 -17.31
CA GLU A 429 -18.38 -7.47 -16.68
C GLU A 429 -18.66 -6.27 -15.76
N ILE A 430 -17.68 -5.90 -14.93
CA ILE A 430 -17.78 -4.72 -14.05
C ILE A 430 -17.89 -3.44 -14.88
N CYS A 431 -17.06 -3.28 -15.92
CA CYS A 431 -17.12 -2.10 -16.77
C CYS A 431 -18.45 -1.96 -17.53
N LEU A 432 -19.04 -3.08 -17.97
CA LEU A 432 -20.34 -3.07 -18.61
C LEU A 432 -21.45 -2.70 -17.63
N LYS A 433 -21.35 -3.20 -16.38
CA LYS A 433 -22.28 -2.84 -15.32
C LYS A 433 -22.21 -1.35 -14.97
N ASP A 434 -21.00 -0.80 -14.79
CA ASP A 434 -20.80 0.62 -14.54
C ASP A 434 -21.27 1.49 -15.73
N LEU A 435 -21.10 0.99 -16.96
CA LEU A 435 -21.61 1.65 -18.16
C LEU A 435 -23.14 1.75 -18.14
N GLU A 436 -23.83 0.65 -17.82
CA GLU A 436 -25.29 0.59 -17.74
C GLU A 436 -25.82 1.42 -16.56
N GLU A 437 -25.31 1.20 -15.34
CA GLU A 437 -25.87 1.80 -14.12
C GLU A 437 -25.50 3.29 -13.92
N ASP A 438 -24.25 3.67 -14.21
CA ASP A 438 -23.71 4.98 -13.81
C ASP A 438 -23.45 5.94 -14.98
N HIS A 439 -22.91 5.42 -16.09
CA HIS A 439 -22.40 6.28 -17.16
C HIS A 439 -23.42 6.60 -18.26
N ALA A 440 -24.19 5.61 -18.71
CA ALA A 440 -25.20 5.75 -19.76
C ALA A 440 -26.62 5.87 -19.20
N GLY A 441 -26.97 5.10 -18.15
CA GLY A 441 -28.29 5.11 -17.51
C GLY A 441 -29.38 4.46 -18.36
#